data_AF-A0A0B7C0X3-F1
#
_entry.id   AF-A0A0B7C0X3-F1
#
_cell.length_a   1.000
_cell.length_b   1.000
_cell.length_c   1.000
_cell.angle_alpha   90.00
_cell.angle_beta   90.00
_cell.angle_gamma   90.00
#
_symmetry.space_group_name_H-M   'P 1'
#
loop_
_entity.id
_entity.type
_entity.pdbx_description
1 polymer ?
#
loop_
_entity_poly.entity_id
_entity_poly.type
_entity_poly.pdbx_seq_one_letter_code
_entity_poly.pdbx_strand_id
1 'polypeptide(L)'
;YISPSKTYRDMFELIDYYKRKDSSGLCCHLTVSFPRIRPLPPFTELEVSRDAVKMSTKLGAGCFGEVWKAKFHKVVDVAVKTLKPGTMTSEAFLEEAKIMHKLTH
;
A
#
# COMPACT_ATOMS: atom_id res chain seq x y z
N TYR A 1 25.75 -11.14 14.55
CA TYR A 1 25.51 -12.12 15.62
C TYR A 1 24.16 -11.81 16.27
N ILE A 2 23.55 -12.75 17.01
CA ILE A 2 22.36 -12.50 17.87
C ILE A 2 22.75 -12.63 19.34
N SER A 3 23.50 -13.69 19.68
CA SER A 3 24.16 -13.86 20.98
C SER A 3 25.67 -13.68 20.81
N PRO A 4 26.40 -13.09 21.79
CA PRO A 4 27.85 -13.01 21.76
C PRO A 4 28.56 -14.37 21.66
N SER A 5 27.90 -15.45 22.09
CA SER A 5 28.45 -16.81 22.05
C SER A 5 28.58 -17.39 20.64
N LYS A 6 28.00 -16.74 19.61
CA LYS A 6 28.06 -17.23 18.23
C LYS A 6 28.02 -16.12 17.20
N THR A 7 29.07 -16.05 16.40
CA THR A 7 29.21 -15.10 15.29
C THR A 7 29.05 -15.80 13.95
N TYR A 8 28.74 -15.02 12.91
CA TYR A 8 28.52 -15.47 11.54
C TYR A 8 29.22 -14.48 10.60
N ARG A 9 29.67 -14.94 9.44
CA ARG A 9 30.38 -14.13 8.45
C ARG A 9 29.44 -13.21 7.67
N ASP A 10 28.21 -13.66 7.43
CA ASP A 10 27.18 -12.90 6.74
C ASP A 10 25.76 -13.21 7.27
N MET A 11 24.77 -12.52 6.71
CA MET A 11 23.35 -12.69 7.08
C MET A 11 22.80 -14.05 6.64
N PHE A 12 23.28 -14.61 5.54
CA PHE A 12 22.79 -15.89 5.01
C PHE A 12 23.19 -17.03 5.93
N GLU A 13 24.44 -17.04 6.40
CA GLU A 13 24.96 -18.03 7.35
C GLU A 13 24.22 -17.98 8.69
N LEU A 14 23.86 -16.78 9.15
CA LEU A 14 23.01 -16.58 10.33
C LEU A 14 21.61 -17.19 10.12
N ILE A 15 20.97 -16.86 9.00
CA ILE A 15 19.62 -17.35 8.66
C ILE A 15 19.64 -18.87 8.55
N ASP A 16 20.63 -19.44 7.85
CA ASP A 16 20.74 -20.87 7.62
C ASP A 16 21.06 -21.64 8.90
N TYR A 17 21.78 -21.04 9.85
CA TYR A 17 21.93 -21.63 11.18
C TYR A 17 20.59 -21.70 11.92
N TYR A 18 19.86 -20.58 12.01
CA TYR A 18 18.60 -20.53 12.77
C TYR A 18 17.43 -21.23 12.06
N LYS A 19 17.59 -21.67 10.81
CA LYS A 19 16.66 -22.60 10.14
C LYS A 19 16.79 -24.05 10.61
N ARG A 20 17.91 -24.44 11.20
CA ARG A 20 18.13 -25.83 11.63
C ARG A 20 17.37 -26.12 12.92
N LYS A 21 16.84 -27.34 13.04
CA LYS A 21 16.04 -27.78 14.20
C LYS A 21 16.85 -27.89 15.49
N ASP A 22 18.15 -28.06 15.39
CA ASP A 22 19.11 -28.14 16.51
C ASP A 22 19.67 -26.76 16.91
N SER A 23 19.25 -25.69 16.24
CA SER A 23 19.64 -24.34 16.64
C SER A 23 19.00 -23.96 17.97
N SER A 24 19.80 -23.33 18.84
CA SER A 24 19.39 -22.89 20.17
C SER A 24 19.48 -21.37 20.31
N GLY A 25 18.70 -20.80 21.24
CA GLY A 25 18.73 -19.37 21.60
C GLY A 25 17.65 -18.49 21.00
N LEU A 26 16.81 -19.00 20.09
CA LEU A 26 15.55 -18.37 19.67
C LEU A 26 14.35 -19.14 20.24
N CYS A 27 13.20 -18.48 20.35
CA CYS A 27 11.96 -19.13 20.79
C CYS A 27 11.44 -20.19 19.79
N CYS A 28 11.78 -20.04 18.51
CA CYS A 28 11.46 -20.99 17.45
C CYS A 28 12.53 -20.94 16.36
N HIS A 29 12.64 -22.02 15.57
CA HIS A 29 13.50 -22.03 14.40
C HIS A 29 12.86 -21.24 13.25
N LEU A 30 13.71 -20.63 12.41
CA LEU A 30 13.27 -20.00 11.18
C LEU A 30 12.72 -21.08 10.25
N THR A 31 11.61 -20.77 9.58
CA THR A 31 10.94 -21.69 8.65
C THR A 31 10.96 -21.12 7.25
N VAL A 32 9.95 -20.33 6.91
CA VAL A 32 9.79 -19.67 5.63
C VAL A 32 9.86 -18.17 5.83
N SER A 33 10.42 -17.47 4.86
CA SER A 33 10.38 -16.02 4.84
C SER A 33 8.94 -15.54 4.74
N PHE A 34 8.64 -14.44 5.42
CA PHE A 34 7.33 -13.80 5.28
C PHE A 34 7.10 -13.40 3.80
N PRO A 35 5.92 -13.69 3.22
CA PRO A 35 5.62 -13.33 1.85
C PRO A 35 5.61 -11.80 1.72
N ARG A 36 6.39 -11.27 0.78
CA ARG A 36 6.36 -9.84 0.48
C ARG A 36 5.13 -9.51 -0.36
N ILE A 37 4.27 -8.64 0.15
CA ILE A 37 3.22 -8.02 -0.65
C ILE A 37 3.92 -7.06 -1.62
N ARG A 38 3.72 -7.24 -2.93
CA ARG A 38 4.24 -6.29 -3.91
C ARG A 38 3.52 -4.95 -3.73
N PRO A 39 4.25 -3.84 -3.53
CA PRO A 39 3.61 -2.54 -3.43
C PRO A 39 2.94 -2.19 -4.75
N LEU A 40 1.83 -1.46 -4.68
CA LEU A 40 1.25 -0.83 -5.86
C LEU A 40 2.21 0.25 -6.38
N PRO A 41 2.22 0.53 -7.69
CA PRO A 41 2.95 1.68 -8.23
C PRO A 41 2.47 2.97 -7.55
N PRO A 42 3.38 3.93 -7.28
CA PRO A 42 2.98 5.21 -6.72
C PRO A 42 2.09 5.95 -7.72
N PHE A 43 1.01 6.54 -7.23
CA PHE A 43 0.25 7.52 -8.01
C PHE A 43 1.02 8.84 -7.93
N THR A 44 1.67 9.25 -9.01
CA THR A 44 2.44 10.51 -9.07
C THR A 44 1.67 11.64 -9.75
N GLU A 45 0.68 11.28 -10.57
CA GLU A 45 -0.15 12.23 -11.29
C GLU A 45 -1.34 12.66 -10.42
N LEU A 46 -1.51 13.97 -10.25
CA LEU A 46 -2.65 14.55 -9.54
C LEU A 46 -3.90 14.63 -10.42
N GLU A 47 -3.71 14.85 -11.71
CA GLU A 47 -4.77 14.96 -12.70
C GLU A 47 -4.61 13.87 -13.75
N VAL A 48 -5.69 13.14 -14.00
CA VAL A 48 -5.71 12.04 -14.96
C VAL A 48 -6.93 12.18 -15.87
N SER A 49 -6.84 11.70 -17.10
CA SER A 49 -8.01 11.66 -17.98
C SER A 49 -9.12 10.81 -17.36
N ARG A 50 -10.37 11.28 -17.46
CA ARG A 50 -11.55 10.53 -17.00
C ARG A 50 -11.65 9.15 -17.66
N ASP A 51 -11.17 9.02 -18.90
CA ASP A 51 -11.19 7.77 -19.66
C ASP A 51 -10.22 6.72 -19.11
N ALA A 52 -9.21 7.13 -18.32
CA ALA A 52 -8.32 6.22 -17.62
C ALA A 52 -9.02 5.48 -16.47
N VAL A 53 -10.21 5.93 -16.05
CA VAL A 53 -10.96 5.40 -14.90
C VAL A 53 -12.27 4.79 -15.35
N LYS A 54 -12.38 3.46 -15.23
CA LYS A 54 -13.63 2.73 -15.49
C LYS A 54 -14.36 2.41 -14.19
N MET A 55 -15.44 3.13 -13.91
CA MET A 55 -16.33 2.90 -12.77
C MET A 55 -17.00 1.52 -12.89
N SER A 56 -17.17 0.81 -11.76
CA SER A 56 -17.78 -0.51 -11.72
C SER A 56 -18.95 -0.59 -10.74
N THR A 57 -18.67 -0.66 -9.43
CA THR A 57 -19.69 -0.88 -8.40
C THR A 57 -19.71 0.28 -7.42
N LYS A 58 -20.89 0.81 -7.11
CA LYS A 58 -21.06 1.79 -6.03
C LYS A 58 -20.79 1.11 -4.69
N LEU A 59 -19.86 1.66 -3.91
CA LEU A 59 -19.47 1.18 -2.58
C LEU A 59 -20.26 1.88 -1.47
N GLY A 60 -20.69 3.13 -1.69
CA GLY A 60 -21.47 3.87 -0.70
C GLY A 60 -21.82 5.28 -1.16
N ALA A 61 -22.61 5.98 -0.33
CA ALA A 61 -22.94 7.39 -0.51
C ALA A 61 -23.07 8.08 0.84
N GLY A 62 -22.73 9.36 0.89
CA GLY A 62 -22.86 10.20 2.07
C GLY A 62 -23.07 11.67 1.72
N CYS A 63 -22.91 12.54 2.71
CA CYS A 63 -23.11 13.99 2.55
C CYS A 63 -22.19 14.58 1.47
N PHE A 64 -20.95 14.09 1.38
CA PHE A 64 -19.91 14.60 0.49
C PHE A 64 -19.87 13.95 -0.91
N GLY A 65 -20.80 13.04 -1.20
CA GLY A 65 -20.88 12.36 -2.49
C GLY A 65 -20.86 10.84 -2.42
N GLU A 66 -20.52 10.21 -3.53
CA GLU A 66 -20.58 8.76 -3.69
C GLU A 66 -19.17 8.19 -3.79
N VAL A 67 -19.01 6.95 -3.35
CA VAL A 67 -17.76 6.21 -3.48
C VAL A 67 -18.03 4.99 -4.36
N TRP A 68 -17.15 4.77 -5.33
CA TRP A 68 -17.25 3.71 -6.31
C TRP A 68 -15.97 2.91 -6.38
N LYS A 69 -16.09 1.61 -6.61
CA LYS A 69 -15.00 0.77 -7.08
C LYS A 69 -14.79 1.04 -8.56
N ALA A 70 -13.54 1.18 -8.98
CA ALA A 70 -13.18 1.39 -10.38
C ALA A 70 -11.88 0.69 -10.75
N LYS A 71 -11.62 0.57 -12.05
CA LYS A 71 -10.33 0.16 -12.62
C LYS A 71 -9.62 1.38 -13.21
N PHE A 72 -8.42 1.68 -12.71
CA PHE A 72 -7.50 2.68 -13.26
C PHE A 72 -6.54 2.02 -14.25
N HIS A 73 -6.40 2.60 -15.44
CA HIS A 73 -5.60 2.06 -16.55
C HIS A 73 -5.87 0.57 -16.83
N LYS A 74 -7.11 0.12 -16.60
CA LYS A 74 -7.57 -1.29 -16.75
C LYS A 74 -6.90 -2.31 -15.81
N VAL A 75 -5.86 -1.94 -15.05
CA VAL A 75 -5.08 -2.89 -14.24
C VAL A 75 -5.33 -2.69 -12.75
N VAL A 76 -5.27 -1.45 -12.27
CA VAL A 76 -5.25 -1.14 -10.83
C VAL A 76 -6.67 -0.95 -10.31
N ASP A 77 -7.05 -1.70 -9.27
CA ASP A 77 -8.31 -1.45 -8.56
C ASP A 77 -8.17 -0.19 -7.69
N VAL A 78 -9.10 0.75 -7.85
CA VAL A 78 -9.11 2.03 -7.11
C VAL A 78 -10.50 2.32 -6.56
N ALA A 79 -10.55 3.14 -5.51
CA ALA A 79 -11.78 3.76 -5.05
C ALA A 79 -11.88 5.18 -5.59
N VAL A 80 -13.02 5.54 -6.19
CA VAL A 80 -13.28 6.86 -6.75
C VAL A 80 -14.37 7.51 -5.93
N LYS A 81 -14.03 8.62 -5.26
CA LYS A 81 -15.00 9.48 -4.58
C LYS A 81 -15.44 10.58 -5.54
N THR A 82 -16.72 10.64 -5.85
CA THR A 82 -17.31 11.72 -6.64
C THR A 82 -17.80 12.83 -5.71
N LEU A 83 -17.63 14.08 -6.14
CA LEU A 83 -18.16 15.23 -5.42
C LEU A 83 -19.58 15.54 -5.87
N LYS A 84 -20.46 15.92 -4.93
CA LYS A 84 -21.75 16.49 -5.30
C LYS A 84 -21.55 17.90 -5.87
N PRO A 85 -22.25 18.27 -6.96
CA PRO A 85 -22.27 19.65 -7.43
C PRO A 85 -22.72 20.61 -6.31
N GLY A 86 -22.06 21.77 -6.20
CA GLY A 86 -22.43 22.83 -5.24
C GLY A 86 -21.89 22.66 -3.81
N THR A 87 -21.10 21.61 -3.53
CA THR A 87 -20.55 21.39 -2.17
C THR A 87 -19.24 22.13 -1.89
N MET A 88 -18.42 22.38 -2.91
CA MET A 88 -17.18 23.16 -2.83
C MET A 88 -16.79 23.71 -4.21
N THR A 89 -15.87 24.67 -4.25
CA THR A 89 -15.26 25.15 -5.51
C THR A 89 -14.17 24.20 -5.99
N SER A 90 -13.94 24.14 -7.30
CA SER A 90 -12.92 23.28 -7.90
C SER A 90 -11.52 23.64 -7.40
N GLU A 91 -11.25 24.92 -7.17
CA GLU A 91 -9.96 25.42 -6.69
C GLU A 91 -9.67 24.94 -5.28
N ALA A 92 -10.65 25.03 -4.37
CA ALA A 92 -10.50 24.55 -2.99
C ALA A 92 -10.27 23.03 -2.94
N PHE A 93 -10.98 22.28 -3.79
CA PHE A 93 -10.77 20.84 -3.91
C PHE A 93 -9.34 20.47 -4.33
N LEU A 94 -8.81 21.14 -5.36
CA LEU A 94 -7.47 20.86 -5.88
C LEU A 94 -6.38 21.17 -4.84
N GLU A 95 -6.55 22.24 -4.05
CA GLU A 95 -5.61 22.57 -2.97
C GLU A 95 -5.64 21.52 -1.85
N GLU A 96 -6.82 21.10 -1.41
CA GLU A 96 -6.94 20.00 -0.43
C GLU A 96 -6.33 18.70 -0.97
N ALA A 97 -6.59 18.36 -2.24
CA ALA A 97 -6.05 17.16 -2.88
C ALA A 97 -4.51 17.18 -2.92
N LYS A 98 -3.88 18.34 -3.20
CA LYS A 98 -2.42 18.50 -3.16
C LYS A 98 -1.84 18.28 -1.77
N ILE A 99 -2.53 18.72 -0.72
CA ILE A 99 -2.10 18.48 0.67
C ILE A 99 -2.20 16.98 0.98
N MET A 100 -3.35 16.37 0.70
CA MET A 100 -3.58 14.94 0.94
C MET A 100 -2.56 14.06 0.22
N HIS A 101 -2.21 14.40 -1.02
CA HIS A 101 -1.25 13.64 -1.83
C HIS A 101 0.17 13.61 -1.25
N LYS A 102 0.56 14.64 -0.48
CA LYS A 102 1.86 14.70 0.20
C LYS A 102 1.93 13.81 1.45
N LEU A 103 0.79 13.36 1.96
CA LEU A 103 0.72 12.55 3.18
C LEU A 103 0.92 11.08 2.82
N THR A 104 2.15 10.59 3.00
CA THR A 104 2.52 9.17 2.90
C THR A 104 3.06 8.70 4.24
N HIS A 105 2.54 7.59 4.76
CA HIS A 105 2.94 6.96 6.02
C HIS A 105 3.11 5.46 5.83
#